data_AF-G2KR50-F1
#
_entry.id   AF-G2KR50-F1
#
_cell.length_a   1.000
_cell.length_b   1.000
_cell.length_c   1.000
_cell.angle_alpha   90.00
_cell.angle_beta   90.00
_cell.angle_gamma   90.00
#
_symmetry.space_group_name_H-M   'P 1'
#
loop_
_entity.id
_entity.type
_entity.pdbx_description
1 polymer ?
#
loop_
_entity_poly.entity_id
_entity_poly.type
_entity_poly.pdbx_seq_one_letter_code
_entity_poly.pdbx_strand_id
1 'polypeptide(L)'
;MRIVSALLLSAVVLSGVLAVPSVVSAQELNKPEAAKKFMEAENLHLKKLNARTDELTRTLGEAELKNLFYIRETFGTVRAVTVVQRDVGAAVKSCGKANPDMKEAMDARFKEWSDSVGPVVKDREAMMDKAITAQTYMKPKEIRDYLKLIQQTAEFADKSIEKNYATAKEDCESLLKSMDRTQEVVTELLADLKIPAYDPKDDTFEGVPEAYKKAE
;
A
#
# COMPACT_ATOMS: atom_id res chain seq x y z
N MET A 1 -31.11 15.30 -7.01
CA MET A 1 -30.62 13.90 -6.94
C MET A 1 -29.12 13.98 -6.65
N ARG A 2 -28.72 13.80 -5.38
CA ARG A 2 -27.32 13.93 -4.94
C ARG A 2 -26.71 12.54 -4.97
N ILE A 3 -25.87 12.27 -5.96
CA ILE A 3 -25.08 11.04 -6.03
C ILE A 3 -23.94 11.22 -5.02
N VAL A 4 -24.05 10.55 -3.88
CA VAL A 4 -22.96 10.41 -2.93
C VAL A 4 -21.98 9.42 -3.57
N SER A 5 -20.87 9.91 -4.13
CA SER A 5 -19.78 9.07 -4.59
C SER A 5 -19.22 8.29 -3.42
N ALA A 6 -19.67 7.04 -3.27
CA ALA A 6 -19.02 6.04 -2.46
C ALA A 6 -17.73 5.58 -3.15
N LEU A 7 -16.73 6.47 -3.19
CA LEU A 7 -15.33 6.06 -3.29
C LEU A 7 -14.98 5.49 -1.92
N LEU A 8 -15.38 4.23 -1.71
CA LEU A 8 -14.72 3.38 -0.74
C LEU A 8 -13.25 3.37 -1.12
N LEU A 9 -12.45 4.13 -0.38
CA LEU A 9 -11.10 3.69 -0.09
C LEU A 9 -11.27 2.23 0.35
N SER A 10 -10.87 1.30 -0.50
CA SER A 10 -10.45 -0.01 -0.03
C SER A 10 -9.25 0.23 0.87
N ALA A 11 -9.53 0.69 2.09
CA ALA A 11 -8.83 0.21 3.24
C ALA A 11 -9.00 -1.31 3.13
N VAL A 12 -7.98 -1.97 2.59
CA VAL A 12 -7.76 -3.38 2.89
C VAL A 12 -7.53 -3.41 4.39
N VAL A 13 -8.64 -3.45 5.10
CA VAL A 13 -8.73 -3.86 6.47
C VAL A 13 -8.46 -5.36 6.42
N LEU A 14 -7.17 -5.71 6.42
CA LEU A 14 -6.69 -7.01 6.87
C LEU A 14 -6.98 -7.08 8.38
N SER A 15 -8.26 -7.19 8.73
CA SER A 15 -8.74 -7.48 10.08
C SER A 15 -8.37 -8.92 10.39
N GLY A 16 -7.34 -9.09 11.21
CA GLY A 16 -6.82 -10.38 11.66
C GLY A 16 -5.86 -10.93 10.63
N VAL A 17 -4.55 -10.71 10.75
CA VAL A 17 -3.66 -11.60 11.52
C VAL A 17 -2.28 -10.91 11.67
N LEU A 18 -2.19 -9.58 11.57
CA LEU A 18 -0.95 -8.82 11.75
C LEU A 18 -1.10 -7.73 12.82
N ALA A 19 -1.27 -8.15 14.08
CA ALA A 19 -1.01 -7.28 15.22
C ALA A 19 0.50 -7.21 15.44
N VAL A 20 1.19 -6.46 14.58
CA VAL A 20 2.53 -5.95 14.88
C VAL A 20 2.32 -4.83 15.90
N PRO A 21 3.02 -4.79 17.04
CA PRO A 21 2.91 -3.73 18.04
C PRO A 21 3.58 -2.44 17.55
N SER A 22 3.33 -2.03 16.31
CA SER A 22 3.41 -0.63 15.93
C SER A 22 2.14 0.02 16.46
N VAL A 23 2.10 0.32 17.76
CA VAL A 23 1.03 1.12 18.37
C VAL A 23 1.18 2.57 17.90
N VAL A 24 1.00 2.82 16.60
CA VAL A 24 0.15 3.95 16.24
C VAL A 24 -1.22 3.44 16.63
N SER A 25 -1.64 3.73 17.87
CA SER A 25 -3.00 3.39 18.28
C SER A 25 -3.92 3.98 17.22
N ALA A 26 -4.71 3.12 16.56
CA ALA A 26 -5.75 3.53 15.62
C ALA A 26 -6.72 4.58 16.23
N GLN A 27 -6.61 4.85 17.54
CA GLN A 27 -7.24 5.97 18.24
C GLN A 27 -6.86 7.37 17.71
N GLU A 28 -5.65 7.62 17.18
CA GLU A 28 -5.33 8.99 16.73
C GLU A 28 -5.97 9.35 15.38
N LEU A 29 -6.14 8.38 14.49
CA LEU A 29 -6.92 8.55 13.26
C LEU A 29 -8.44 8.61 13.50
N ASN A 30 -8.91 8.19 14.69
CA ASN A 30 -10.30 8.33 15.12
C ASN A 30 -10.62 9.69 15.78
N LYS A 31 -9.65 10.61 15.89
CA LYS A 31 -9.94 11.98 16.30
C LYS A 31 -10.60 12.70 15.10
N PRO A 32 -11.88 13.09 15.19
CA PRO A 32 -12.60 13.70 14.07
C PRO A 32 -11.93 14.97 13.53
N GLU A 33 -11.14 15.68 14.35
CA GLU A 33 -10.39 16.87 13.91
C GLU A 33 -9.20 16.57 12.99
N ALA A 34 -8.48 15.46 13.16
CA ALA A 34 -7.37 15.09 12.27
C ALA A 34 -7.90 14.62 10.91
N ALA A 35 -8.98 13.81 10.92
CA ALA A 35 -9.72 13.42 9.72
C ALA A 35 -10.33 14.65 9.02
N LYS A 36 -10.93 15.59 9.78
CA LYS A 36 -11.48 16.84 9.28
C LYS A 36 -10.38 17.73 8.69
N LYS A 37 -9.22 17.87 9.31
CA LYS A 37 -8.08 18.64 8.77
C LYS A 37 -7.51 18.01 7.49
N PHE A 38 -7.50 16.69 7.37
CA PHE A 38 -7.15 15.97 6.14
C PHE A 38 -8.21 16.14 5.04
N MET A 39 -9.50 16.22 5.40
CA MET A 39 -10.60 16.45 4.48
C MET A 39 -10.79 17.93 4.09
N GLU A 40 -10.45 18.87 4.99
CA GLU A 40 -10.55 20.32 4.81
C GLU A 40 -9.31 20.90 4.14
N ALA A 41 -8.13 20.32 4.37
CA ALA A 41 -6.97 20.57 3.53
C ALA A 41 -7.30 20.02 2.15
N GLU A 42 -7.54 20.92 1.20
CA GLU A 42 -7.75 20.58 -0.19
C GLU A 42 -6.56 19.77 -0.72
N ASN A 43 -6.62 18.44 -0.62
CA ASN A 43 -5.55 17.58 -1.07
C ASN A 43 -5.54 17.58 -2.59
N LEU A 44 -4.77 18.51 -3.17
CA LEU A 44 -4.60 18.67 -4.60
C LEU A 44 -4.18 17.35 -5.27
N HIS A 45 -3.45 16.47 -4.58
CA HIS A 45 -3.06 15.17 -5.10
C HIS A 45 -4.28 14.23 -5.20
N LEU A 46 -5.12 14.17 -4.17
CA LEU A 46 -6.36 13.39 -4.20
C LEU A 46 -7.31 13.88 -5.29
N LYS A 47 -7.45 15.21 -5.46
CA LYS A 47 -8.26 15.78 -6.55
C LYS A 47 -7.73 15.36 -7.93
N LYS A 48 -6.42 15.45 -8.16
CA LYS A 48 -5.78 15.02 -9.41
C LYS A 48 -5.95 13.52 -9.65
N LEU A 49 -5.80 12.70 -8.60
CA LEU A 49 -5.98 11.27 -8.67
C LEU A 49 -7.43 10.89 -9.02
N ASN A 50 -8.41 11.51 -8.37
CA ASN A 50 -9.83 11.26 -8.64
C ASN A 50 -10.19 11.68 -10.07
N ALA A 51 -9.78 12.88 -10.50
CA ALA A 51 -10.02 13.34 -11.86
C ALA A 51 -9.43 12.40 -12.92
N ARG A 52 -8.20 11.92 -12.72
CA ARG A 52 -7.58 10.95 -13.63
C ARG A 52 -8.26 9.59 -13.59
N THR A 53 -8.69 9.13 -12.41
CA THR A 53 -9.43 7.87 -12.27
C THR A 53 -10.76 7.94 -12.99
N ASP A 54 -11.52 9.02 -12.82
CA ASP A 54 -12.80 9.25 -13.50
C ASP A 54 -12.64 9.33 -15.02
N GLU A 55 -11.57 9.95 -15.50
CA GLU A 55 -11.23 9.97 -16.93
C GLU A 55 -11.00 8.55 -17.45
N LEU A 56 -10.11 7.79 -16.80
CA LEU A 56 -9.77 6.42 -17.21
C LEU A 56 -10.99 5.49 -17.22
N THR A 57 -11.85 5.57 -16.21
CA THR A 57 -13.11 4.79 -16.13
C THR A 57 -14.07 5.10 -17.28
N ARG A 58 -14.05 6.32 -17.83
CA ARG A 58 -14.91 6.69 -18.97
C ARG A 58 -14.30 6.32 -20.32
N THR A 59 -12.98 6.24 -20.41
CA THR A 59 -12.28 6.05 -21.68
C THR A 59 -11.88 4.61 -21.97
N LEU A 60 -11.63 3.81 -20.93
CA LEU A 60 -11.16 2.44 -21.06
C LEU A 60 -12.33 1.45 -21.06
N GLY A 61 -12.22 0.39 -21.84
CA GLY A 61 -13.13 -0.75 -21.80
C GLY A 61 -12.92 -1.62 -20.56
N GLU A 62 -13.84 -2.54 -20.30
CA GLU A 62 -13.83 -3.38 -19.10
C GLU A 62 -12.55 -4.20 -18.95
N ALA A 63 -12.09 -4.89 -19.99
CA ALA A 63 -10.85 -5.67 -19.97
C ALA A 63 -9.60 -4.80 -19.67
N GLU A 64 -9.59 -3.57 -20.18
CA GLU A 64 -8.50 -2.60 -19.97
C GLU A 64 -8.50 -2.10 -18.52
N LEU A 65 -9.68 -1.76 -17.99
CA LEU A 65 -9.86 -1.41 -16.58
C LEU A 65 -9.48 -2.56 -15.64
N LYS A 66 -9.83 -3.80 -16.00
CA LYS A 66 -9.42 -5.01 -15.26
C LYS A 66 -7.91 -5.09 -15.13
N ASN A 67 -7.21 -4.97 -16.26
CA ASN A 67 -5.76 -5.06 -16.28
C ASN A 67 -5.11 -3.90 -15.52
N LEU A 68 -5.61 -2.67 -15.71
CA LEU A 68 -5.16 -1.49 -14.98
C LEU A 68 -5.37 -1.64 -13.46
N PHE A 69 -6.49 -2.26 -13.04
CA PHE A 69 -6.77 -2.56 -11.64
C PHE A 69 -5.71 -3.49 -11.05
N TYR A 70 -5.35 -4.60 -11.71
CA TYR A 70 -4.29 -5.49 -11.23
C TYR A 70 -2.93 -4.79 -11.11
N ILE A 71 -2.59 -3.92 -12.08
CA ILE A 71 -1.37 -3.10 -12.02
C ILE A 71 -1.42 -2.17 -10.80
N ARG A 72 -2.55 -1.47 -10.59
CA ARG A 72 -2.76 -0.55 -9.47
C ARG A 72 -2.70 -1.26 -8.12
N GLU A 73 -3.34 -2.41 -7.96
CA GLU A 73 -3.34 -3.18 -6.70
C GLU A 73 -1.96 -3.75 -6.39
N THR A 74 -1.24 -4.22 -7.41
CA THR A 74 0.15 -4.66 -7.26
C THR A 74 1.03 -3.49 -6.81
N PHE A 75 0.91 -2.33 -7.46
CA PHE A 75 1.61 -1.11 -7.06
C PHE A 75 1.30 -0.72 -5.61
N GLY A 76 0.03 -0.72 -5.24
CA GLY A 76 -0.43 -0.37 -3.89
C GLY A 76 0.15 -1.29 -2.81
N THR A 77 0.12 -2.60 -3.06
CA THR A 77 0.67 -3.61 -2.14
C THR A 77 2.17 -3.50 -2.00
N VAL A 78 2.92 -3.41 -3.11
CA VAL A 78 4.38 -3.22 -3.10
C VAL A 78 4.75 -1.97 -2.30
N ARG A 79 4.06 -0.85 -2.56
CA ARG A 79 4.27 0.40 -1.83
C ARG A 79 4.01 0.24 -0.32
N ALA A 80 2.90 -0.41 0.04
CA ALA A 80 2.54 -0.62 1.44
C ALA A 80 3.65 -1.39 2.18
N VAL A 81 4.20 -2.45 1.57
CA VAL A 81 5.32 -3.21 2.13
C VAL A 81 6.57 -2.34 2.29
N THR A 82 6.91 -1.52 1.30
CA THR A 82 8.06 -0.60 1.39
C THR A 82 7.89 0.42 2.53
N VAL A 83 6.67 0.89 2.78
CA VAL A 83 6.36 1.76 3.92
C VAL A 83 6.53 1.02 5.26
N VAL A 84 6.04 -0.23 5.36
CA VAL A 84 6.23 -1.07 6.54
C VAL A 84 7.72 -1.29 6.81
N GLN A 85 8.50 -1.66 5.80
CA GLN A 85 9.95 -1.83 5.92
C GLN A 85 10.65 -0.58 6.48
N ARG A 86 10.32 0.59 5.94
CA ARG A 86 10.85 1.88 6.41
C ARG A 86 10.48 2.13 7.88
N ASP A 87 9.21 1.93 8.23
CA ASP A 87 8.70 2.25 9.57
C ASP A 87 9.21 1.26 10.62
N VAL A 88 9.34 -0.03 10.30
CA VAL A 88 10.00 -1.04 11.14
C VAL A 88 11.48 -0.68 11.35
N GLY A 89 12.20 -0.27 10.29
CA GLY A 89 13.59 0.16 10.42
C GLY A 89 13.76 1.38 11.34
N ALA A 90 12.83 2.34 11.27
CA ALA A 90 12.82 3.48 12.18
C ALA A 90 12.49 3.09 13.63
N ALA A 91 11.58 2.13 13.83
CA ALA A 91 11.27 1.58 15.15
C ALA A 91 12.46 0.82 15.75
N VAL A 92 13.13 -0.04 14.96
CA VAL A 92 14.36 -0.76 15.32
C VAL A 92 15.46 0.21 15.76
N LYS A 93 15.69 1.26 14.98
CA LYS A 93 16.67 2.31 15.33
C LYS A 93 16.31 3.01 16.65
N SER A 94 15.03 3.28 16.87
CA SER A 94 14.55 3.94 18.09
C SER A 94 14.70 3.02 19.31
N CYS A 95 14.30 1.74 19.18
CA CYS A 95 14.47 0.70 20.19
C CYS A 95 15.94 0.51 20.57
N GLY A 96 16.84 0.38 19.59
CA GLY A 96 18.28 0.21 19.86
C GLY A 96 18.95 1.44 20.49
N LYS A 97 18.39 2.65 20.30
CA LYS A 97 18.84 3.86 21.00
C LYS A 97 18.38 3.87 22.46
N ALA A 98 17.15 3.46 22.72
CA ALA A 98 16.56 3.45 24.06
C ALA A 98 17.01 2.25 24.92
N ASN A 99 17.28 1.10 24.29
CA ASN A 99 17.68 -0.15 24.92
C ASN A 99 18.97 -0.67 24.25
N PRO A 100 20.16 -0.15 24.64
CA PRO A 100 21.42 -0.49 23.98
C PRO A 100 21.79 -1.98 24.05
N ASP A 101 21.32 -2.68 25.09
CA ASP A 101 21.48 -4.14 25.26
C ASP A 101 20.78 -4.95 24.17
N MET A 102 19.75 -4.39 23.53
CA MET A 102 18.98 -5.04 22.47
C MET A 102 19.41 -4.65 21.06
N LYS A 103 20.27 -3.62 20.93
CA LYS A 103 20.58 -2.98 19.66
C LYS A 103 21.09 -3.96 18.60
N GLU A 104 22.05 -4.80 18.96
CA GLU A 104 22.66 -5.74 18.02
C GLU A 104 21.64 -6.77 17.51
N ALA A 105 20.85 -7.36 18.41
CA ALA A 105 19.82 -8.32 18.06
C ALA A 105 18.75 -7.70 17.14
N MET A 106 18.34 -6.46 17.42
CA MET A 106 17.38 -5.71 16.62
C MET A 106 17.91 -5.39 15.22
N ASP A 107 19.13 -4.86 15.12
CA ASP A 107 19.75 -4.51 13.84
C ASP A 107 19.96 -5.77 12.99
N ALA A 108 20.44 -6.87 13.61
CA ALA A 108 20.63 -8.14 12.93
C ALA A 108 19.31 -8.71 12.40
N ARG A 109 18.27 -8.76 13.24
CA ARG A 109 16.97 -9.28 12.84
C ARG A 109 16.32 -8.43 11.75
N PHE A 110 16.39 -7.11 11.84
CA PHE A 110 15.87 -6.22 10.80
C PHE A 110 16.61 -6.38 9.48
N LYS A 111 17.94 -6.56 9.53
CA LYS A 111 18.72 -6.84 8.33
C LYS A 111 18.26 -8.14 7.65
N GLU A 112 18.12 -9.23 8.40
CA GLU A 112 17.60 -10.50 7.88
C GLU A 112 16.19 -10.36 7.28
N TRP A 113 15.32 -9.63 7.97
CA TRP A 113 13.98 -9.31 7.51
C TRP A 113 14.02 -8.59 6.16
N SER A 114 14.83 -7.54 6.08
CA SER A 114 15.00 -6.69 4.89
C SER A 114 15.61 -7.45 3.72
N ASP A 115 16.60 -8.31 3.98
CA ASP A 115 17.26 -9.12 2.96
C ASP A 115 16.33 -10.20 2.41
N SER A 116 15.34 -10.64 3.18
CA SER A 116 14.31 -11.60 2.74
C SER A 116 13.17 -10.95 1.96
N VAL A 117 12.69 -9.79 2.42
CA VAL A 117 11.55 -9.08 1.78
C VAL A 117 12.00 -8.33 0.52
N GLY A 118 13.20 -7.74 0.53
CA GLY A 118 13.70 -6.89 -0.55
C GLY A 118 13.72 -7.53 -1.94
N PRO A 119 14.20 -8.78 -2.11
CA PRO A 119 14.14 -9.47 -3.39
C PRO A 119 12.71 -9.66 -3.92
N VAL A 120 11.76 -10.04 -3.06
CA VAL A 120 10.37 -10.26 -3.46
C VAL A 120 9.70 -8.97 -3.92
N VAL A 121 9.99 -7.85 -3.23
CA VAL A 121 9.56 -6.51 -3.65
C VAL A 121 10.08 -6.19 -5.06
N LYS A 122 11.38 -6.35 -5.31
CA LYS A 122 12.00 -6.08 -6.62
C LYS A 122 11.42 -6.95 -7.73
N ASP A 123 11.16 -8.22 -7.44
CA ASP A 123 10.55 -9.13 -8.42
C ASP A 123 9.13 -8.69 -8.80
N ARG A 124 8.36 -8.16 -7.84
CA ARG A 124 7.02 -7.64 -8.09
C ARG A 124 7.03 -6.29 -8.81
N GLU A 125 8.00 -5.42 -8.53
CA GLU A 125 8.23 -4.21 -9.34
C GLU A 125 8.56 -4.57 -10.79
N ALA A 126 9.45 -5.54 -11.02
CA ALA A 126 9.81 -6.00 -12.36
C ALA A 126 8.63 -6.65 -13.11
N MET A 127 7.80 -7.43 -12.41
CA MET A 127 6.55 -7.99 -12.97
C MET A 127 5.58 -6.88 -13.39
N MET A 128 5.39 -5.88 -12.54
CA MET A 128 4.54 -4.73 -12.83
C MET A 128 5.06 -3.93 -14.03
N ASP A 129 6.37 -3.66 -14.12
CA ASP A 129 6.96 -2.96 -15.25
C ASP A 129 6.80 -3.72 -16.58
N LYS A 130 6.90 -5.05 -16.55
CA LYS A 130 6.59 -5.90 -17.70
C LYS A 130 5.13 -5.77 -18.11
N ALA A 131 4.19 -5.84 -17.16
CA ALA A 131 2.77 -5.70 -17.45
C ALA A 131 2.42 -4.32 -18.05
N ILE A 132 2.97 -3.24 -17.47
CA ILE A 132 2.83 -1.87 -17.99
C ILE A 132 3.34 -1.75 -19.43
N THR A 133 4.41 -2.47 -19.77
CA THR A 133 5.02 -2.43 -21.11
C THR A 133 4.30 -3.32 -22.11
N ALA A 134 3.75 -4.45 -21.67
CA ALA A 134 3.11 -5.45 -22.53
C ALA A 134 1.67 -5.09 -22.91
N GLN A 135 0.96 -4.33 -22.07
CA GLN A 135 -0.38 -3.86 -22.41
C GLN A 135 -0.37 -2.86 -23.58
N THR A 136 -1.48 -2.76 -24.31
CA THR A 136 -1.58 -1.95 -25.54
C THR A 136 -2.63 -0.83 -25.48
N TYR A 137 -3.43 -0.74 -24.42
CA TYR A 137 -4.54 0.21 -24.31
C TYR A 137 -4.11 1.62 -23.87
N MET A 138 -2.93 1.75 -23.27
CA MET A 138 -2.39 3.03 -22.83
C MET A 138 -0.88 3.11 -23.09
N LYS A 139 -0.31 4.31 -23.25
CA LYS A 139 1.16 4.41 -23.30
C LYS A 139 1.73 4.06 -21.92
N PRO A 140 2.86 3.31 -21.84
CA PRO A 140 3.50 2.98 -20.57
C PRO A 140 3.77 4.20 -19.66
N LYS A 141 4.06 5.37 -20.25
CA LYS A 141 4.26 6.61 -19.51
C LYS A 141 2.98 7.07 -18.78
N GLU A 142 1.82 6.96 -19.42
CA GLU A 142 0.55 7.43 -18.85
C GLU A 142 0.11 6.56 -17.66
N ILE A 143 0.36 5.24 -17.71
CA ILE A 143 0.15 4.36 -16.54
C ILE A 143 1.10 4.77 -15.40
N ARG A 144 2.39 4.99 -15.69
CA ARG A 144 3.35 5.43 -14.67
C ARG A 144 2.98 6.79 -14.07
N ASP A 145 2.49 7.72 -14.88
CA ASP A 145 2.00 9.01 -14.39
C ASP A 145 0.77 8.83 -13.48
N TYR A 146 -0.14 7.90 -13.81
CA TYR A 146 -1.26 7.54 -12.94
C TYR A 146 -0.80 6.95 -11.59
N LEU A 147 0.11 5.98 -11.61
CA LEU A 147 0.68 5.39 -10.39
C LEU A 147 1.43 6.43 -9.54
N LYS A 148 2.07 7.40 -10.18
CA LYS A 148 2.72 8.54 -9.49
C LYS A 148 1.72 9.42 -8.74
N LEU A 149 0.51 9.63 -9.27
CA LEU A 149 -0.55 10.35 -8.54
C LEU A 149 -0.98 9.60 -7.27
N ILE A 150 -1.06 8.27 -7.35
CA ILE A 150 -1.34 7.41 -6.19
C ILE A 150 -0.22 7.57 -5.15
N GLN A 151 1.04 7.48 -5.58
CA GLN A 151 2.20 7.67 -4.70
C GLN A 151 2.17 9.02 -3.98
N GLN A 152 1.98 10.11 -4.72
CA GLN A 152 1.95 11.46 -4.16
C GLN A 152 0.82 11.65 -3.15
N THR A 153 -0.36 11.10 -3.45
CA THR A 153 -1.52 11.14 -2.54
C THR A 153 -1.19 10.41 -1.24
N ALA A 154 -0.58 9.24 -1.34
CA ALA A 154 -0.23 8.43 -0.19
C ALA A 154 0.97 8.98 0.60
N GLU A 155 1.93 9.64 -0.04
CA GLU A 155 3.01 10.38 0.64
C GLU A 155 2.48 11.60 1.41
N PHE A 156 1.51 12.32 0.84
CA PHE A 156 0.86 13.43 1.54
C PHE A 156 0.11 12.93 2.80
N ALA A 157 -0.59 11.81 2.68
CA ALA A 157 -1.24 11.16 3.83
C ALA A 157 -0.22 10.71 4.88
N ASP A 158 0.86 10.03 4.47
CA ASP A 158 1.91 9.53 5.36
C ASP A 158 2.61 10.67 6.14
N LYS A 159 2.86 11.82 5.50
CA LYS A 159 3.42 13.02 6.14
C LYS A 159 2.48 13.70 7.13
N SER A 160 1.18 13.44 7.02
CA SER A 160 0.16 14.00 7.91
C SER A 160 0.00 13.19 9.20
N ILE A 161 0.67 12.03 9.30
CA ILE A 161 0.65 11.16 10.46
C ILE A 161 1.87 11.46 11.32
N GLU A 162 1.65 11.85 12.57
CA GLU A 162 2.72 11.90 13.57
C GLU A 162 3.11 10.48 13.96
N LYS A 163 4.39 10.13 13.80
CA LYS A 163 4.90 8.78 14.08
C LYS A 163 5.67 8.77 15.37
N ASN A 164 5.07 8.16 16.38
CA ASN A 164 5.71 7.90 17.67
C ASN A 164 6.02 6.41 17.76
N TYR A 165 7.31 6.05 17.73
CA TYR A 165 7.74 4.67 17.84
C TYR A 165 7.83 4.28 19.32
N ALA A 166 7.22 3.14 19.67
CA ALA A 166 7.36 2.58 21.00
C ALA A 166 8.83 2.27 21.30
N THR A 167 9.29 2.65 22.49
CA THR A 167 10.69 2.48 22.94
C THR A 167 10.81 1.79 24.29
N ALA A 168 9.67 1.48 24.93
CA ALA A 168 9.66 0.63 26.12
C ALA A 168 10.24 -0.74 25.77
N LYS A 169 10.97 -1.34 26.72
CA LYS A 169 11.72 -2.56 26.48
C LYS A 169 10.80 -3.70 26.03
N GLU A 170 9.64 -3.83 26.66
CA GLU A 170 8.63 -4.85 26.37
C GLU A 170 8.06 -4.71 24.94
N ASP A 171 7.84 -3.48 24.49
CA ASP A 171 7.37 -3.19 23.12
C ASP A 171 8.46 -3.52 22.09
N CYS A 172 9.71 -3.21 22.41
CA CYS A 172 10.86 -3.57 21.59
C CYS A 172 11.01 -5.10 21.51
N GLU A 173 10.90 -5.84 22.61
CA GLU A 173 10.92 -7.30 22.58
C GLU A 173 9.79 -7.88 21.73
N SER A 174 8.61 -7.27 21.80
CA SER A 174 7.46 -7.65 20.99
C SER A 174 7.68 -7.36 19.50
N LEU A 175 8.28 -6.21 19.16
CA LEU A 175 8.70 -5.88 17.80
C LEU A 175 9.68 -6.94 17.26
N LEU A 176 10.72 -7.27 18.03
CA LEU A 176 11.72 -8.27 17.67
C LEU A 176 11.07 -9.61 17.32
N LYS A 177 10.17 -10.10 18.16
CA LYS A 177 9.42 -11.36 17.95
C LYS A 177 8.47 -11.29 16.76
N SER A 178 7.85 -10.13 16.52
CA SER A 178 6.88 -9.95 15.44
C SER A 178 7.52 -9.91 14.04
N MET A 179 8.82 -9.62 13.95
CA MET A 179 9.52 -9.57 12.66
C MET A 179 9.49 -10.92 11.93
N ASP A 180 9.55 -12.05 12.64
CA ASP A 180 9.43 -13.40 12.03
C ASP A 180 8.11 -13.59 11.30
N ARG A 181 7.01 -13.39 12.03
CA ARG A 181 5.67 -13.56 11.47
C ARG A 181 5.39 -12.58 10.34
N THR A 182 5.84 -11.33 10.49
CA THR A 182 5.60 -10.31 9.45
C THR A 182 6.42 -10.57 8.20
N GLN A 183 7.64 -11.11 8.33
CA GLN A 183 8.45 -11.53 7.19
C GLN A 183 7.68 -12.55 6.35
N GLU A 184 7.23 -13.64 6.97
CA GLU A 184 6.49 -14.72 6.31
C GLU A 184 5.25 -14.18 5.60
N VAL A 185 4.36 -13.49 6.33
CA VAL A 185 3.11 -12.98 5.78
C VAL A 185 3.33 -11.98 4.64
N VAL A 186 4.33 -11.09 4.76
CA VAL A 186 4.64 -10.13 3.70
C VAL A 186 5.20 -10.83 2.46
N THR A 187 6.09 -11.80 2.65
CA THR A 187 6.64 -12.57 1.52
C THR A 187 5.57 -13.39 0.81
N GLU A 188 4.64 -14.01 1.55
CA GLU A 188 3.50 -14.76 0.99
C GLU A 188 2.54 -13.83 0.26
N LEU A 189 2.12 -12.72 0.90
CA LEU A 189 1.24 -11.72 0.29
C LEU A 189 1.81 -11.21 -1.03
N LEU A 190 3.10 -10.87 -1.06
CA LEU A 190 3.76 -10.44 -2.28
C LEU A 190 3.86 -11.59 -3.29
N ALA A 191 4.21 -12.80 -2.85
CA ALA A 191 4.32 -13.97 -3.72
C ALA A 191 2.99 -14.28 -4.45
N ASP A 192 1.86 -14.06 -3.80
CA ASP A 192 0.53 -14.31 -4.34
C ASP A 192 0.04 -13.23 -5.31
N LEU A 193 0.66 -12.06 -5.34
CA LEU A 193 0.33 -11.03 -6.32
C LEU A 193 0.59 -11.54 -7.74
N LYS A 194 -0.47 -11.52 -8.54
CA LYS A 194 -0.44 -11.87 -9.96
C LYS A 194 -1.04 -10.72 -10.76
N ILE A 195 -0.38 -10.37 -11.87
CA ILE A 195 -0.96 -9.54 -12.90
C ILE A 195 -1.19 -10.45 -14.11
N PRO A 196 -2.45 -10.80 -14.43
CA PRO A 196 -2.76 -11.55 -15.63
C PRO A 196 -2.23 -10.85 -16.88
N ALA A 197 -1.80 -11.62 -17.87
CA ALA A 197 -1.50 -11.07 -19.18
C ALA A 197 -2.75 -10.35 -19.71
N TYR A 198 -2.56 -9.18 -20.34
CA TYR A 198 -3.68 -8.47 -20.93
C TYR A 198 -4.25 -9.28 -22.09
N ASP A 199 -5.54 -9.61 -21.99
CA ASP A 199 -6.32 -10.20 -23.08
C ASP A 199 -7.49 -9.25 -23.40
N PRO A 200 -7.52 -8.64 -24.59
CA PRO A 200 -8.60 -7.73 -24.97
C PRO A 200 -9.97 -8.42 -25.10
N LYS A 201 -10.01 -9.76 -25.08
CA LYS A 201 -11.23 -10.56 -25.12
C LYS A 201 -11.67 -11.09 -23.76
N ASP A 202 -10.87 -10.87 -22.71
CA ASP A 202 -11.23 -11.27 -21.35
C ASP A 202 -12.26 -10.28 -20.77
N ASP A 203 -13.52 -10.65 -20.93
CA ASP A 203 -14.69 -9.99 -20.33
C ASP A 203 -15.07 -10.60 -18.97
N THR A 204 -14.31 -11.59 -18.48
CA THR A 204 -14.63 -12.31 -17.24
C THR A 204 -14.08 -11.58 -16.03
N PHE A 205 -14.85 -10.68 -15.44
CA PHE A 205 -14.43 -9.92 -14.25
C PHE A 205 -14.54 -10.76 -12.95
N GLU A 206 -13.85 -11.90 -12.87
CA GLU A 206 -13.81 -12.73 -11.66
C GLU A 206 -12.96 -12.07 -10.56
N GLY A 207 -13.57 -11.75 -9.42
CA GLY A 207 -12.87 -11.31 -8.21
C GLY A 207 -12.88 -9.82 -7.90
N VAL A 208 -13.58 -8.97 -8.67
CA VAL A 208 -13.72 -7.55 -8.29
C VAL A 208 -14.98 -7.33 -7.44
N PRO A 209 -14.89 -6.56 -6.33
CA PRO A 209 -16.04 -6.22 -5.51
C PRO A 209 -17.19 -5.64 -6.34
N GLU A 210 -18.42 -6.04 -6.01
CA GLU A 210 -19.67 -5.65 -6.68
C GLU A 210 -19.82 -4.13 -6.89
N ALA A 211 -19.14 -3.32 -6.05
CA ALA A 211 -19.09 -1.87 -6.15
C ALA A 211 -18.56 -1.34 -7.51
N TYR A 212 -17.78 -2.14 -8.25
CA TYR A 212 -17.25 -1.75 -9.56
C TYR A 212 -18.14 -2.20 -10.73
N LYS A 213 -19.13 -3.05 -10.50
CA LYS A 213 -20.01 -3.60 -11.56
C LYS A 213 -21.22 -2.73 -11.89
N LYS A 214 -21.47 -1.65 -11.14
CA LYS A 214 -22.68 -0.80 -11.29
C LYS A 214 -22.37 0.64 -11.70
N ALA A 215 -21.56 0.80 -12.74
CA ALA A 215 -21.41 2.07 -13.44
C ALA A 215 -22.08 2.00 -14.83
N GLU A 216 -23.38 1.70 -14.85
CA GLU A 216 -24.27 1.94 -16.00
C GLU A 216 -25.30 3.01 -15.63
#